data_AF-H7EPV4-F1
#
_entry.id   AF-H7EPV4-F1
#
_cell.length_a   1.000
_cell.length_b   1.000
_cell.length_c   1.000
_cell.angle_alpha   90.00
_cell.angle_beta   90.00
_cell.angle_gamma   90.00
#
_symmetry.space_group_name_H-M   'P 1'
#
loop_
_entity.id
_entity.type
_entity.pdbx_description
1 polymer ?
#
loop_
_entity_poly.entity_id
_entity_poly.type
_entity_poly.pdbx_seq_one_letter_code
_entity_poly.pdbx_strand_id
1 'polypeptide(L)'
;MFDILAAQNAFAKLLDIEYEFIRGRKNKNITLNVEFQKSHFFHIAGLQHLTDLPRLKLAAEKIYNLLESGGISASHIESSRNYDSIKKRISLLPKLEQIFDSNDTIFKYNAALQAFSVIEAEFLLKNEIAKMPIFTFLSKEKNGKS
;
A
#
# COMPACT_ATOMS: atom_id res chain seq x y z
N MET A 1 16.83 1.58 -10.90
CA MET A 1 16.35 1.74 -9.52
C MET A 1 14.93 2.26 -9.63
N PHE A 2 13.94 1.64 -8.97
CA PHE A 2 12.57 2.18 -8.98
C PHE A 2 12.53 3.35 -8.00
N ASP A 3 12.23 4.54 -8.52
CA ASP A 3 12.00 5.75 -7.74
C ASP A 3 10.51 5.92 -7.40
N ILE A 4 10.18 6.97 -6.66
CA ILE A 4 8.81 7.26 -6.24
C ILE A 4 7.86 7.49 -7.42
N LEU A 5 8.34 8.01 -8.55
CA LEU A 5 7.51 8.28 -9.74
C LEU A 5 7.19 6.99 -10.49
N ALA A 6 8.17 6.08 -10.62
CA ALA A 6 7.92 4.76 -11.17
C ALA A 6 6.93 3.96 -10.30
N ALA A 7 7.03 4.09 -8.97
CA ALA A 7 6.06 3.52 -8.05
C ALA A 7 4.67 4.13 -8.20
N GLN A 8 4.56 5.46 -8.36
CA GLN A 8 3.29 6.15 -8.61
C GLN A 8 2.64 5.71 -9.93
N ASN A 9 3.43 5.63 -11.00
CA ASN A 9 2.95 5.21 -12.32
C ASN A 9 2.44 3.77 -12.32
N ALA A 10 3.08 2.88 -11.56
CA ALA A 10 2.58 1.53 -11.38
C ALA A 10 1.29 1.51 -10.56
N PHE A 11 1.21 2.30 -9.49
CA PHE A 11 0.00 2.42 -8.67
C PHE A 11 -1.19 3.00 -9.43
N ALA A 12 -0.95 3.95 -10.35
CA ALA A 12 -1.99 4.58 -11.15
C ALA A 12 -2.85 3.55 -11.91
N LYS A 13 -2.26 2.43 -12.34
CA LYS A 13 -2.97 1.34 -13.02
C LYS A 13 -4.02 0.67 -12.14
N LEU A 14 -3.82 0.67 -10.82
CA LEU A 14 -4.72 0.05 -9.85
C LEU A 14 -5.95 0.91 -9.55
N LEU A 15 -5.93 2.20 -9.90
CA LEU A 15 -7.02 3.14 -9.60
C LEU A 15 -8.30 2.81 -10.36
N ASP A 16 -8.18 2.17 -11.53
CA ASP A 16 -9.30 1.77 -12.38
C ASP A 16 -9.66 0.27 -12.22
N ILE A 17 -9.15 -0.38 -11.17
CA ILE A 17 -9.35 -1.82 -10.92
C ILE A 17 -10.05 -2.03 -9.57
N GLU A 18 -11.14 -2.79 -9.59
CA GLU A 18 -11.76 -3.36 -8.40
C GLU A 18 -11.44 -4.86 -8.32
N TYR A 19 -10.83 -5.29 -7.22
CA TYR A 19 -10.50 -6.69 -6.97
C TYR A 19 -11.58 -7.34 -6.09
N GLU A 20 -12.17 -8.43 -6.55
CA GLU A 20 -13.06 -9.28 -5.75
C GLU A 20 -12.34 -10.56 -5.33
N PHE A 21 -12.12 -10.73 -4.02
CA PHE A 21 -11.58 -11.95 -3.44
C PHE A 21 -12.67 -12.78 -2.77
N ILE A 22 -12.89 -13.99 -3.26
CA ILE A 22 -13.88 -14.92 -2.71
C ILE A 22 -13.18 -16.03 -1.93
N ARG A 23 -13.39 -16.06 -0.61
CA ARG A 23 -12.87 -17.13 0.24
C ARG A 23 -14.00 -18.02 0.76
N GLY A 24 -14.03 -19.26 0.29
CA GLY A 24 -14.94 -20.29 0.78
C GLY A 24 -14.39 -21.09 1.97
N ARG A 25 -15.19 -21.28 3.03
CA ARG A 25 -14.94 -22.27 4.10
C ARG A 25 -16.25 -22.78 4.70
N LYS A 26 -16.46 -24.10 4.69
CA LYS A 26 -17.62 -24.78 5.32
C LYS A 26 -18.97 -24.14 4.94
N ASN A 27 -19.30 -24.13 3.65
CA ASN A 27 -20.54 -23.56 3.08
C ASN A 27 -20.77 -22.06 3.37
N LYS A 28 -19.74 -21.33 3.79
CA LYS A 28 -19.76 -19.87 3.92
C LYS A 28 -18.72 -19.26 3.00
N ASN A 29 -19.13 -18.29 2.20
CA ASN A 29 -18.24 -17.45 1.41
C ASN A 29 -18.06 -16.12 2.13
N ILE A 30 -16.82 -15.66 2.20
CA ILE A 30 -16.48 -14.29 2.56
C ILE A 30 -15.96 -13.65 1.29
N THR A 31 -16.66 -12.63 0.82
CA THR A 31 -16.22 -11.78 -0.29
C THR A 31 -15.53 -10.55 0.28
N LEU A 32 -14.38 -10.21 -0.29
CA LEU A 32 -13.61 -9.01 0.03
C LEU A 32 -13.41 -8.23 -1.28
N ASN A 33 -13.96 -7.03 -1.33
CA ASN A 33 -13.72 -6.10 -2.44
C ASN A 33 -12.61 -5.14 -2.03
N VAL A 34 -11.65 -4.93 -2.93
CA VAL A 34 -10.55 -3.97 -2.74
C VAL A 34 -10.49 -3.04 -3.94
N GLU A 35 -10.61 -1.75 -3.66
CA GLU A 35 -10.36 -0.66 -4.59
C GLU A 35 -9.19 0.19 -4.09
N PHE A 36 -8.52 0.87 -5.02
CA PHE A 36 -7.43 1.78 -4.69
C PHE A 36 -7.83 3.23 -4.99
N GLN A 37 -7.52 4.11 -4.05
CA GLN A 37 -7.68 5.55 -4.19
C GLN A 37 -6.31 6.24 -4.19
N LYS A 38 -6.24 7.42 -4.81
CA LYS A 38 -5.02 8.24 -4.83
C LYS A 38 -4.46 8.50 -3.41
N SER A 39 -5.34 8.65 -2.42
CA SER A 39 -4.98 8.81 -1.00
C SER A 39 -4.22 7.61 -0.43
N HIS A 40 -4.52 6.38 -0.85
CA HIS A 40 -3.89 5.17 -0.34
C HIS A 40 -2.40 5.07 -0.70
N PHE A 41 -1.99 5.67 -1.82
CA PHE A 41 -0.59 5.70 -2.25
C PHE A 41 0.35 6.23 -1.15
N PHE A 42 -0.08 7.27 -0.42
CA PHE A 42 0.70 7.89 0.65
C PHE A 42 1.15 6.85 1.68
N HIS A 43 0.23 6.00 2.12
CA HIS A 43 0.49 4.96 3.12
C HIS A 43 1.26 3.77 2.55
N ILE A 44 0.89 3.33 1.34
CA ILE A 44 1.49 2.16 0.68
C ILE A 44 2.96 2.44 0.35
N ALA A 45 3.27 3.63 -0.19
CA ALA A 45 4.63 4.08 -0.48
C ALA A 45 5.45 4.42 0.78
N GLY A 46 4.79 4.60 1.94
CA GLY A 46 5.44 4.90 3.21
C GLY A 46 5.73 6.38 3.44
N LEU A 47 5.12 7.29 2.67
CA LEU A 47 5.39 8.72 2.73
C LEU A 47 5.05 9.34 4.11
N GLN A 48 4.17 8.71 4.88
CA GLN A 48 3.88 9.09 6.28
C GLN A 48 5.10 9.03 7.21
N HIS A 49 6.15 8.28 6.84
CA HIS A 49 7.37 8.14 7.63
C HIS A 49 8.39 9.25 7.35
N LEU A 50 8.20 10.04 6.29
CA LEU A 50 9.07 11.16 5.91
C LEU A 50 8.65 12.43 6.65
N THR A 51 8.60 12.34 7.98
CA THR A 51 8.10 13.40 8.88
C THR A 51 8.94 14.68 8.87
N ASP A 52 10.16 14.61 8.33
CA ASP A 52 11.08 15.73 8.19
C ASP A 52 10.83 16.59 6.95
N LEU A 53 9.96 16.17 6.02
CA LEU A 53 9.59 16.94 4.83
C LEU A 53 8.28 17.72 5.08
N PRO A 54 8.32 19.07 5.23
CA PRO A 54 7.11 19.85 5.51
C PRO A 54 6.05 19.77 4.40
N ARG A 55 6.47 19.53 3.15
CA ARG A 55 5.56 19.42 2.00
C ARG A 55 4.67 18.17 2.07
N LEU A 56 5.00 17.19 2.90
CA LEU A 56 4.23 15.97 3.10
C LEU A 56 3.22 16.06 4.26
N LYS A 57 2.98 17.26 4.78
CA LYS A 57 1.91 17.54 5.76
C LYS A 57 0.55 17.87 5.12
N LEU A 58 0.49 17.87 3.79
CA LEU A 58 -0.75 18.07 3.04
C LEU A 58 -1.61 16.80 3.07
N ALA A 59 -2.87 16.90 2.66
CA ALA A 59 -3.73 15.74 2.47
C ALA A 59 -3.09 14.72 1.50
N ALA A 60 -3.23 13.43 1.79
CA ALA A 60 -2.58 12.34 1.06
C ALA A 60 -2.86 12.39 -0.46
N GLU A 61 -4.11 12.63 -0.85
CA GLU A 61 -4.49 12.78 -2.25
C GLU A 61 -3.84 14.02 -2.91
N LYS A 62 -3.74 15.13 -2.18
CA LYS A 62 -3.04 16.33 -2.67
C LYS A 62 -1.56 16.06 -2.91
N ILE A 63 -0.92 15.24 -2.07
CA ILE A 63 0.47 14.81 -2.27
C ILE A 63 0.59 13.98 -3.54
N TYR A 64 -0.33 13.05 -3.78
CA TYR A 64 -0.37 12.27 -5.03
C TYR A 64 -0.46 13.19 -6.26
N ASN A 65 -1.42 14.11 -6.27
CA ASN A 65 -1.63 15.04 -7.39
C ASN A 65 -0.42 15.98 -7.58
N LEU A 66 0.29 16.34 -6.51
CA LEU A 66 1.53 17.14 -6.60
C LEU A 66 2.71 16.33 -7.13
N LEU A 67 2.82 15.05 -6.84
CA LEU A 67 3.82 14.18 -7.48
C LEU A 67 3.52 14.03 -8.98
N GLU A 68 2.24 13.82 -9.32
CA GLU A 68 1.76 13.64 -10.70
C GLU A 68 2.00 14.89 -11.56
N SER A 69 1.70 16.08 -11.01
CA SER A 69 1.91 17.36 -11.70
C SER A 69 3.36 17.86 -11.65
N GLY A 70 4.28 17.16 -10.98
CA GLY A 70 5.65 17.62 -10.74
C GLY A 70 5.78 18.75 -9.72
N GLY A 71 4.70 19.13 -9.04
CA GLY A 71 4.70 20.06 -7.92
C GLY A 71 5.60 19.61 -6.77
N ILE A 72 5.75 18.29 -6.53
CA ILE A 72 6.79 17.69 -5.67
C ILE A 72 7.68 16.80 -6.54
N SER A 73 8.99 17.05 -6.54
CA SER A 73 9.93 16.24 -7.31
C SER A 73 10.31 14.95 -6.57
N ALA A 74 10.72 13.92 -7.31
CA ALA A 74 11.33 12.72 -6.75
C ALA A 74 12.53 13.06 -5.86
N SER A 75 13.40 13.97 -6.32
CA SER A 75 14.57 14.43 -5.56
C SER A 75 14.20 15.06 -4.21
N HIS A 76 13.04 15.72 -4.09
CA HIS A 76 12.57 16.25 -2.82
C HIS A 76 12.20 15.12 -1.86
N ILE A 77 11.54 14.06 -2.34
CA ILE A 77 11.23 12.87 -1.54
C ILE A 77 12.53 12.16 -1.09
N GLU A 78 13.47 12.01 -2.01
CA GLU A 78 14.78 11.36 -1.76
C GLU A 78 15.66 12.14 -0.78
N SER A 79 15.43 13.44 -0.62
CA SER A 79 16.16 14.30 0.31
C SER A 79 15.83 14.07 1.79
N SER A 80 14.76 13.31 2.09
CA SER A 80 14.40 12.98 3.48
C SER A 80 15.49 12.17 4.15
N ARG A 81 15.79 12.52 5.41
CA ARG A 81 16.67 11.73 6.29
C ARG A 81 16.12 10.34 6.58
N ASN A 82 14.82 10.15 6.38
CA ASN A 82 14.12 8.88 6.60
C ASN A 82 13.90 8.09 5.30
N TYR A 83 14.42 8.54 4.15
CA TYR A 83 14.13 7.91 2.85
C TYR A 83 14.52 6.42 2.80
N ASP A 84 15.64 6.04 3.42
CA ASP A 84 16.09 4.64 3.49
C ASP A 84 15.04 3.70 4.09
N SER A 85 14.22 4.20 5.04
CA SER A 85 13.16 3.41 5.67
C SER A 85 12.02 3.03 4.72
N ILE A 86 11.87 3.74 3.59
CA ILE A 86 10.78 3.53 2.63
C ILE A 86 11.26 2.99 1.28
N LYS A 87 12.57 2.99 1.00
CA LYS A 87 13.14 2.51 -0.28
C LYS A 87 12.61 1.14 -0.71
N LYS A 88 12.49 0.21 0.26
CA LYS A 88 11.97 -1.14 0.00
C LYS A 88 10.48 -1.15 -0.36
N ARG A 89 9.68 -0.24 0.18
CA ARG A 89 8.25 -0.09 -0.18
C ARG A 89 8.13 0.43 -1.61
N ILE A 90 8.89 1.47 -1.94
CA ILE A 90 8.94 2.04 -3.30
C ILE A 90 9.34 0.98 -4.32
N SER A 91 10.37 0.17 -4.03
CA SER A 91 10.83 -0.87 -4.97
C SER A 91 9.85 -2.04 -5.15
N LEU A 92 8.96 -2.27 -4.17
CA LEU A 92 7.94 -3.32 -4.22
C LEU A 92 6.61 -2.86 -4.82
N LEU A 93 6.32 -1.57 -4.79
CA LEU A 93 5.06 -1.00 -5.29
C LEU A 93 4.75 -1.38 -6.75
N PRO A 94 5.73 -1.40 -7.68
CA PRO A 94 5.50 -1.90 -9.03
C PRO A 94 5.11 -3.38 -9.14
N LYS A 95 5.18 -4.13 -8.05
CA LYS A 95 4.74 -5.53 -7.96
C LYS A 95 3.38 -5.69 -7.29
N LEU A 96 2.75 -4.59 -6.87
CA LEU A 96 1.48 -4.63 -6.15
C LEU A 96 0.36 -5.22 -7.00
N GLU A 97 0.27 -4.86 -8.28
CA GLU A 97 -0.66 -5.46 -9.25
C GLU A 97 -0.48 -6.98 -9.31
N GLN A 98 0.76 -7.46 -9.53
CA GLN A 98 1.09 -8.88 -9.53
C GLN A 98 0.69 -9.59 -8.21
N ILE A 99 0.79 -8.91 -7.06
CA ILE A 99 0.43 -9.46 -5.74
C ILE A 99 -1.07 -9.64 -5.59
N PHE A 100 -1.87 -8.76 -6.19
CA PHE A 100 -3.33 -8.81 -6.15
C PHE A 100 -3.91 -9.71 -7.25
N ASP A 101 -3.24 -9.79 -8.40
CA ASP A 101 -3.57 -10.69 -9.50
C ASP A 101 -3.22 -12.15 -9.17
N SER A 102 -2.35 -12.38 -8.19
CA SER A 102 -2.01 -13.73 -7.77
C SER A 102 -3.16 -14.36 -6.99
N ASN A 103 -3.35 -15.67 -7.18
CA ASN A 103 -4.21 -16.48 -6.34
C ASN A 103 -3.49 -16.97 -5.06
N ASP A 104 -2.45 -16.24 -4.63
CA ASP A 104 -1.72 -16.56 -3.40
C ASP A 104 -2.61 -16.35 -2.16
N THR A 105 -2.17 -16.87 -1.01
CA THR A 105 -3.11 -17.17 0.08
C THR A 105 -3.58 -15.92 0.83
N ILE A 106 -4.91 -15.84 1.02
CA ILE A 106 -5.60 -14.83 1.84
C ILE A 106 -5.99 -15.43 3.19
N PHE A 107 -5.51 -14.81 4.26
CA PHE A 107 -5.82 -15.19 5.64
C PHE A 107 -6.67 -14.13 6.32
N LYS A 108 -7.51 -14.54 7.27
CA LYS A 108 -8.04 -13.61 8.26
C LYS A 108 -6.87 -13.26 9.19
N TYR A 109 -6.58 -11.98 9.35
CA TYR A 109 -5.53 -11.54 10.26
C TYR A 109 -5.98 -11.75 11.70
N ASN A 110 -5.10 -12.33 12.52
CA ASN A 110 -5.36 -12.58 13.94
C ASN A 110 -4.32 -11.83 14.77
N ALA A 111 -4.69 -10.64 15.24
CA ALA A 111 -3.84 -9.80 16.07
C ALA A 111 -3.38 -10.50 17.36
N ALA A 112 -4.18 -11.41 17.93
CA ALA A 112 -3.81 -12.15 19.13
C ALA A 112 -2.63 -13.12 18.92
N LEU A 113 -2.44 -13.61 17.68
CA LEU A 113 -1.28 -14.43 17.32
C LEU A 113 -0.04 -13.59 16.95
N GLN A 114 -0.19 -12.26 16.91
CA GLN A 114 0.85 -11.30 16.54
C GLN A 114 0.93 -10.18 17.59
N ALA A 115 1.00 -10.57 18.87
CA ALA A 115 0.87 -9.66 20.02
C ALA A 115 1.91 -8.52 20.09
N PHE A 116 3.01 -8.62 19.32
CA PHE A 116 4.05 -7.58 19.24
C PHE A 116 3.87 -6.63 18.04
N SER A 117 2.84 -6.84 17.20
CA SER A 117 2.55 -6.00 16.03
C SER A 117 1.51 -4.94 16.37
N VAL A 118 1.80 -3.68 16.02
CA VAL A 118 0.86 -2.55 16.14
C VAL A 118 -0.12 -2.49 14.94
N ILE A 119 0.02 -3.39 13.97
CA ILE A 119 -0.78 -3.37 12.74
C ILE A 119 -2.18 -3.92 13.02
N GLU A 120 -3.19 -3.07 12.87
CA GLU A 120 -4.60 -3.44 12.86
C GLU A 120 -5.05 -3.79 11.43
N ALA A 121 -5.39 -5.07 11.18
CA ALA A 121 -5.88 -5.55 9.89
C ALA A 121 -6.97 -6.60 10.04
N GLU A 122 -7.84 -6.74 9.04
CA GLU A 122 -8.84 -7.80 8.97
C GLU A 122 -8.35 -8.98 8.13
N PHE A 123 -7.59 -8.70 7.08
CA PHE A 123 -7.06 -9.69 6.16
C PHE A 123 -5.56 -9.49 5.92
N LEU A 124 -4.90 -10.60 5.62
CA LEU A 124 -3.49 -10.67 5.28
C LEU A 124 -3.34 -11.46 3.98
N LEU A 125 -2.82 -10.80 2.96
CA LEU A 125 -2.37 -11.44 1.73
C LEU A 125 -0.89 -11.80 1.92
N LYS A 126 -0.55 -13.06 1.70
CA LYS A 126 0.83 -13.54 1.73
C LYS A 126 1.23 -13.97 0.34
N ASN A 127 2.23 -13.31 -0.22
CA ASN A 127 2.84 -13.61 -1.51
C ASN A 127 4.34 -13.90 -1.35
N GLU A 128 4.98 -14.44 -2.37
CA GLU A 128 6.44 -14.57 -2.45
C GLU A 128 6.97 -14.02 -3.77
N ILE A 129 7.88 -13.03 -3.71
CA ILE A 129 8.54 -12.48 -4.90
C ILE A 129 10.04 -12.67 -4.73
N ALA A 130 10.67 -13.38 -5.68
CA ALA A 130 12.11 -13.67 -5.67
C ALA A 130 12.59 -14.25 -4.32
N LYS A 131 11.85 -15.21 -3.76
CA LYS A 131 12.11 -15.85 -2.46
C LYS A 131 11.98 -14.93 -1.24
N MET A 132 11.46 -13.71 -1.44
CA MET A 132 11.14 -12.81 -0.35
C MET A 132 9.64 -12.89 -0.03
N PRO A 133 9.26 -13.26 1.21
CA PRO A 133 7.87 -13.21 1.61
C PRO A 133 7.39 -11.76 1.67
N ILE A 134 6.25 -11.49 1.06
CA ILE A 134 5.58 -10.19 1.06
C ILE A 134 4.23 -10.34 1.74
N PHE A 135 3.92 -9.38 2.61
CA PHE A 135 2.70 -9.33 3.38
C PHE A 135 1.97 -8.03 3.08
N THR A 136 0.76 -8.14 2.54
CA THR A 136 -0.15 -7.00 2.34
C THR A 136 -1.27 -7.09 3.37
N PHE A 137 -1.37 -6.06 4.21
CA PHE A 137 -2.36 -5.97 5.27
C PHE A 137 -3.55 -5.16 4.76
N LEU A 138 -4.75 -5.72 4.88
CA LEU A 138 -5.99 -5.09 4.45
C LEU A 138 -6.91 -4.87 5.65
N SER A 139 -7.45 -3.66 5.72
CA SER A 139 -8.35 -3.21 6.77
C SER A 139 -9.52 -2.50 6.10
N LYS A 140 -10.73 -2.67 6.62
CA LYS A 140 -11.84 -1.83 6.16
C LYS A 140 -11.56 -0.39 6.51
N GLU A 141 -11.95 0.51 5.62
CA GLU A 141 -12.00 1.92 5.97
C GLU A 141 -12.94 2.09 7.16
N LYS A 142 -12.40 2.57 8.28
CA LYS A 142 -13.22 3.02 9.40
C LYS A 142 -13.81 4.35 8.94
N ASN A 143 -15.10 4.41 8.63
CA ASN A 143 -15.80 5.66 8.30
C ASN A 143 -15.40 6.76 9.31
N GLY A 144 -14.49 7.64 8.89
CA GLY A 144 -13.75 8.52 9.78
C GLY A 144 -13.23 9.71 9.00
N LYS A 145 -14.08 10.73 8.89
CA LYS A 145 -13.84 12.12 8.46
C LYS A 145 -12.38 12.45 8.12
N SER A 146 -12.10 12.62 6.82
CA SER A 146 -10.99 13.45 6.33
C SER A 146 -11.19 14.91 6.70
#